data_AF-A0A521XXJ6-F1
#
_entry.id   AF-A0A521XXJ6-F1
#
_cell.length_a   1.000
_cell.length_b   1.000
_cell.length_c   1.000
_cell.angle_alpha   90.00
_cell.angle_beta   90.00
_cell.angle_gamma   90.00
#
_symmetry.space_group_name_H-M   'P 1'
#
loop_
_entity.id
_entity.type
_entity.pdbx_description
1 polymer ?
#
loop_
_entity_poly.entity_id
_entity_poly.type
_entity_poly.pdbx_seq_one_letter_code
_entity_poly.pdbx_strand_id
1 'polypeptide(L)'
;MATKKTVKPAAPPAATQPAAAPVKAKAAKPAKAAAPAKPAAAPASKVKKVVLAYSGGLDTSIILKWLQDQYQCEVVTFTADIGQGEEIEPARAKALKMGIKKENIFIEDLREEFVRDFVFPMFRANALYEGEYLLGTSIARPLIAKRLVEIAKKTNADAISHGATGKGNDQVRFELGAYALLPNVKVIAPWREWDLLSREKLLAYADQHGIPVDFKKRKGGAPYSMDANLLHISYEGGVLEDPNFEPEADMWRLTVSPEKAPAKAQVVELTYERGDVVAIDGKRLSPAKVLATLNEIGGKHGIGRLDKVENRYVGMKSRGCYETPGGTILLSGHRAIESITLDREVLALKDDLMPRYARLVYNGYWFSPERELLQGLIDASQKTVNGTVKLKLYKGTIMCTGRESKTDSLFDPQISTFDDDGGAYNQADAGGFIKLNALRMRIAANAAAKRGKAKKAAGKKGGKG
;
A
#
# COMPACT_ATOMS: atom_id res chain seq x y z
N MET A 1 49.09 24.73 39.55
CA MET A 1 49.73 24.66 38.22
C MET A 1 48.63 24.32 37.22
N ALA A 2 48.05 25.32 36.55
CA ALA A 2 48.37 25.74 35.17
C ALA A 2 47.90 24.69 34.13
N THR A 3 47.03 24.96 33.15
CA THR A 3 46.55 26.22 32.54
C THR A 3 45.35 25.92 31.63
N LYS A 4 44.32 26.77 31.65
CA LYS A 4 43.27 26.90 30.62
C LYS A 4 43.84 27.60 29.39
N LYS A 5 43.52 27.13 28.17
CA LYS A 5 43.71 27.89 26.92
C LYS A 5 42.35 28.39 26.41
N THR A 6 42.20 29.70 26.42
CA THR A 6 41.17 30.51 25.76
C THR A 6 41.54 30.74 24.30
N VAL A 7 40.57 30.66 23.39
CA VAL A 7 40.70 31.09 21.99
C VAL A 7 39.90 32.39 21.81
N LYS A 8 40.57 33.43 21.30
CA LYS A 8 40.01 34.75 20.97
C LYS A 8 39.38 34.77 19.56
N PRO A 9 38.35 35.59 19.30
CA PRO A 9 37.83 35.84 17.96
C PRO A 9 38.65 36.90 17.19
N ALA A 10 38.70 36.75 15.87
CA ALA A 10 39.41 37.63 14.94
C ALA A 10 38.58 38.89 14.57
N ALA A 11 39.29 40.00 14.33
CA ALA A 11 38.78 41.33 13.97
C ALA A 11 38.70 41.54 12.43
N PRO A 12 37.96 42.55 11.94
CA PRO A 12 37.51 42.67 10.55
C PRO A 12 38.48 43.48 9.66
N PRO A 13 38.39 43.38 8.31
CA PRO A 13 39.14 44.25 7.42
C PRO A 13 38.42 45.58 7.12
N ALA A 14 39.23 46.58 6.76
CA ALA A 14 38.92 48.00 6.66
C ALA A 14 38.39 48.46 5.28
N ALA A 15 37.98 49.73 5.27
CA ALA A 15 37.16 50.45 4.31
C ALA A 15 37.71 50.68 2.89
N THR A 16 36.79 50.78 1.94
CA THR A 16 36.93 51.45 0.63
C THR A 16 36.00 52.66 0.54
N GLN A 17 36.51 53.76 -0.04
CA GLN A 17 35.92 55.10 -0.18
C GLN A 17 34.80 55.20 -1.25
N PRO A 18 34.03 56.31 -1.30
CA PRO A 18 32.65 56.32 -1.81
C PRO A 18 32.54 56.69 -3.30
N ALA A 19 31.54 56.12 -3.98
CA ALA A 19 31.11 56.52 -5.32
C ALA A 19 29.72 57.16 -5.30
N ALA A 20 29.51 58.08 -6.23
CA ALA A 20 28.53 59.18 -6.24
C ALA A 20 27.05 58.78 -6.25
N ALA A 21 26.22 59.69 -5.72
CA ALA A 21 24.77 59.60 -5.69
C ALA A 21 24.14 59.73 -7.10
N PRO A 22 23.12 58.92 -7.45
CA PRO A 22 22.31 59.17 -8.62
C PRO A 22 21.05 59.98 -8.29
N VAL A 23 20.65 60.73 -9.31
CA VAL A 23 19.64 61.78 -9.39
C VAL A 23 18.22 61.23 -9.26
N LYS A 24 17.34 61.96 -8.57
CA LYS A 24 15.89 61.70 -8.51
C LYS A 24 15.23 61.86 -9.88
N ALA A 25 14.74 60.77 -10.46
CA ALA A 25 13.81 60.80 -11.60
C ALA A 25 12.36 60.71 -11.11
N LYS A 26 11.49 61.54 -11.69
CA LYS A 26 10.05 61.65 -11.38
C LYS A 26 9.28 60.36 -11.69
N ALA A 27 8.40 59.97 -10.78
CA ALA A 27 7.50 58.83 -10.93
C ALA A 27 6.45 59.05 -12.04
N ALA A 28 6.32 58.08 -12.95
CA ALA A 28 5.19 57.97 -13.87
C ALA A 28 4.11 57.06 -13.25
N LYS A 29 2.83 57.44 -13.41
CA LYS A 29 1.65 56.69 -12.93
C LYS A 29 1.61 55.28 -13.56
N PRO A 30 1.20 54.23 -12.81
CA PRO A 30 1.03 52.90 -13.38
C PRO A 30 -0.22 52.86 -14.27
N ALA A 31 -0.06 52.34 -15.48
CA ALA A 31 -1.16 52.00 -16.36
C ALA A 31 -1.98 50.83 -15.77
N LYS A 32 -3.32 50.91 -15.88
CA LYS A 32 -4.25 49.83 -15.55
C LYS A 32 -3.84 48.55 -16.30
N ALA A 33 -3.42 47.52 -15.56
CA ALA A 33 -3.25 46.19 -16.11
C ALA A 33 -4.61 45.66 -16.57
N ALA A 34 -4.71 45.32 -17.86
CA ALA A 34 -5.86 44.64 -18.43
C ALA A 34 -6.02 43.27 -17.76
N ALA A 35 -7.27 42.88 -17.50
CA ALA A 35 -7.61 41.56 -16.98
C ALA A 35 -7.01 40.46 -17.88
N PRO A 36 -6.53 39.35 -17.31
CA PRO A 36 -5.95 38.28 -18.11
C PRO A 36 -7.04 37.69 -19.01
N ALA A 37 -6.73 37.58 -20.30
CA ALA A 37 -7.59 36.94 -21.28
C ALA A 37 -7.87 35.47 -20.86
N LYS A 38 -9.12 35.03 -21.04
CA LYS A 38 -9.52 33.62 -20.91
C LYS A 38 -8.54 32.74 -21.70
N PRO A 39 -8.08 31.60 -21.16
CA PRO A 39 -7.34 30.63 -21.96
C PRO A 39 -8.17 30.24 -23.19
N ALA A 40 -7.53 30.18 -24.35
CA ALA A 40 -8.16 29.69 -25.56
C ALA A 40 -8.68 28.27 -25.32
N ALA A 41 -9.96 28.04 -25.63
CA ALA A 41 -10.59 26.73 -25.50
C ALA A 41 -9.80 25.69 -26.29
N ALA A 42 -9.38 24.62 -25.62
CA ALA A 42 -8.82 23.44 -26.26
C ALA A 42 -9.83 22.91 -27.32
N PRO A 43 -9.36 22.34 -28.44
CA PRO A 43 -10.26 21.80 -29.46
C PRO A 43 -11.23 20.80 -28.85
N ALA A 44 -12.52 20.93 -29.19
CA ALA A 44 -13.60 20.09 -28.66
C ALA A 44 -13.20 18.61 -28.71
N SER A 45 -13.04 18.02 -27.54
CA SER A 45 -12.67 16.62 -27.38
C SER A 45 -13.72 15.73 -28.06
N LYS A 46 -13.29 14.75 -28.86
CA LYS A 46 -14.19 13.74 -29.50
C LYS A 46 -14.89 12.82 -28.48
N VAL A 47 -14.68 12.99 -27.18
CA VAL A 47 -15.26 12.14 -26.13
C VAL A 47 -16.71 12.58 -25.89
N LYS A 48 -17.67 11.71 -26.18
CA LYS A 48 -19.10 11.95 -25.96
C LYS A 48 -19.56 11.44 -24.60
N LYS A 49 -18.94 10.37 -24.09
CA LYS A 49 -19.26 9.78 -22.79
C LYS A 49 -18.03 9.29 -22.04
N VAL A 50 -17.99 9.54 -20.73
CA VAL A 50 -16.88 9.13 -19.84
C VAL A 50 -17.41 8.42 -18.60
N VAL A 51 -16.72 7.37 -18.13
CA VAL A 51 -16.96 6.79 -16.81
C VAL A 51 -15.92 7.30 -15.81
N LEU A 52 -16.37 7.98 -14.77
CA LEU A 52 -15.55 8.52 -13.69
C LEU A 52 -15.58 7.59 -12.47
N ALA A 53 -14.40 7.14 -12.03
CA ALA A 53 -14.23 6.61 -10.69
C ALA A 53 -14.47 7.73 -9.66
N TYR A 54 -15.58 7.64 -8.93
CA TYR A 54 -16.16 8.72 -8.14
C TYR A 54 -16.33 8.30 -6.68
N SER A 55 -15.67 9.00 -5.75
CA SER A 55 -15.79 8.74 -4.31
C SER A 55 -16.74 9.71 -3.59
N GLY A 56 -17.20 10.77 -4.26
CA GLY A 56 -17.97 11.84 -3.61
C GLY A 56 -17.12 12.80 -2.76
N GLY A 57 -15.80 12.62 -2.75
CA GLY A 57 -14.84 13.56 -2.20
C GLY A 57 -14.69 14.82 -3.05
N LEU A 58 -14.07 15.86 -2.46
CA LEU A 58 -13.87 17.18 -3.09
C LEU A 58 -13.30 17.06 -4.51
N ASP A 59 -12.18 16.35 -4.65
CA ASP A 59 -11.44 16.23 -5.90
C ASP A 59 -12.30 15.57 -6.98
N THR A 60 -12.92 14.42 -6.69
CA THR A 60 -13.78 13.72 -7.67
C THR A 60 -15.06 14.48 -8.02
N SER A 61 -15.60 15.30 -7.11
CA SER A 61 -16.72 16.21 -7.42
C SER A 61 -16.26 17.36 -8.34
N ILE A 62 -15.07 17.92 -8.11
CA ILE A 62 -14.51 18.93 -9.02
C ILE A 62 -14.23 18.33 -10.40
N ILE A 63 -13.68 17.12 -10.45
CA ILE A 63 -13.45 16.39 -11.72
C ILE A 63 -14.76 16.17 -12.47
N LEU A 64 -15.82 15.72 -11.79
CA LEU A 64 -17.13 15.54 -12.41
C LEU A 64 -17.59 16.83 -13.09
N LYS A 65 -17.51 17.96 -12.39
CA LYS A 65 -17.92 19.25 -12.95
C LYS A 65 -16.98 19.72 -14.06
N TRP A 66 -15.68 19.52 -13.90
CA TRP A 66 -14.67 19.86 -14.89
C TRP A 66 -14.85 19.07 -16.20
N LEU A 67 -15.21 17.78 -16.13
CA LEU A 67 -15.55 16.97 -17.31
C LEU A 67 -16.79 17.54 -18.02
N GLN A 68 -17.81 17.97 -17.28
CA GLN A 68 -18.98 18.63 -17.87
C GLN A 68 -18.62 19.97 -18.54
N ASP A 69 -17.72 20.75 -17.95
CA ASP A 69 -17.39 22.09 -18.44
C ASP A 69 -16.38 22.08 -19.61
N GLN A 70 -15.32 21.27 -19.50
CA GLN A 70 -14.23 21.23 -20.49
C GLN A 70 -14.47 20.23 -21.62
N TYR A 71 -14.96 19.04 -21.28
CA TYR A 71 -15.20 17.97 -22.26
C TYR A 71 -16.62 17.99 -22.80
N GLN A 72 -17.56 18.64 -22.11
CA GLN A 72 -18.97 18.74 -22.51
C GLN A 72 -19.59 17.37 -22.85
N CYS A 73 -19.13 16.33 -22.15
CA CYS A 73 -19.52 14.94 -22.37
C CYS A 73 -20.51 14.44 -21.32
N GLU A 74 -21.26 13.38 -21.64
CA GLU A 74 -22.07 12.67 -20.66
C GLU A 74 -21.15 11.95 -19.65
N VAL A 75 -21.37 12.20 -18.36
CA VAL A 75 -20.59 11.57 -17.29
C VAL A 75 -21.41 10.45 -16.65
N VAL A 76 -20.79 9.27 -16.57
CA VAL A 76 -21.23 8.13 -15.77
C VAL A 76 -20.35 8.09 -14.52
N THR A 77 -20.95 7.97 -13.34
CA THR A 77 -20.21 7.88 -12.07
C THR A 77 -20.20 6.46 -11.55
N PHE A 78 -19.05 6.00 -11.07
CA PHE A 78 -18.88 4.70 -10.44
C PHE A 78 -18.23 4.84 -9.07
N THR A 79 -18.94 4.40 -8.03
CA THR A 79 -18.46 4.30 -6.65
C THR A 79 -18.39 2.82 -6.27
N ALA A 80 -17.19 2.32 -5.99
CA ALA A 80 -16.97 0.97 -5.48
C ALA A 80 -17.14 0.98 -3.94
N ASP A 81 -18.14 0.28 -3.40
CA ASP A 81 -18.15 -0.07 -1.98
C ASP A 81 -17.25 -1.29 -1.78
N ILE A 82 -16.06 -1.01 -1.24
CA ILE A 82 -15.07 -2.01 -0.86
C ILE A 82 -14.80 -1.93 0.65
N GLY A 83 -15.78 -1.46 1.44
CA GLY A 83 -15.75 -1.44 2.90
C GLY A 83 -15.24 -0.15 3.54
N GLN A 84 -15.25 0.97 2.81
CA GLN A 84 -14.83 2.29 3.33
C GLN A 84 -15.84 2.96 4.28
N GLY A 85 -17.08 2.46 4.38
CA GLY A 85 -18.08 2.93 5.35
C GLY A 85 -18.87 4.18 4.92
N GLU A 86 -19.00 5.15 5.82
CA GLU A 86 -19.97 6.28 5.75
C GLU A 86 -19.86 7.19 4.50
N GLU A 87 -18.81 7.04 3.70
CA GLU A 87 -18.58 7.86 2.50
C GLU A 87 -19.46 7.49 1.30
N ILE A 88 -20.12 6.33 1.33
CA ILE A 88 -20.85 5.78 0.16
C ILE A 88 -22.20 6.47 -0.08
N GLU A 89 -23.03 6.58 0.95
CA GLU A 89 -24.39 7.14 0.82
C GLU A 89 -24.42 8.60 0.32
N PRO A 90 -23.53 9.50 0.79
CA PRO A 90 -23.50 10.88 0.30
C PRO A 90 -23.10 11.01 -1.17
N ALA A 91 -22.39 10.02 -1.74
CA ALA A 91 -21.89 10.07 -3.11
C ALA A 91 -23.06 10.15 -4.12
N ARG A 92 -24.11 9.34 -3.92
CA ARG A 92 -25.31 9.33 -4.79
C ARG A 92 -25.99 10.69 -4.80
N ALA A 93 -26.25 11.24 -3.62
CA ALA A 93 -26.95 12.51 -3.47
C ALA A 93 -26.15 13.66 -4.09
N LYS A 94 -24.82 13.66 -3.95
CA LYS A 94 -23.95 14.65 -4.59
C LYS A 94 -23.97 14.52 -6.11
N ALA A 95 -23.81 13.31 -6.66
CA ALA A 95 -23.83 13.10 -8.11
C ALA A 95 -25.15 13.58 -8.75
N LEU A 96 -26.30 13.29 -8.11
CA LEU A 96 -27.61 13.79 -8.54
C LEU A 96 -27.69 15.32 -8.54
N LYS A 97 -27.22 15.97 -7.47
CA LYS A 97 -27.18 17.44 -7.38
C LYS A 97 -26.27 18.07 -8.44
N MET A 98 -25.26 17.34 -8.90
CA MET A 98 -24.34 17.76 -9.95
C MET A 98 -24.84 17.40 -11.37
N GLY A 99 -26.12 17.00 -11.51
CA GLY A 99 -26.77 16.80 -12.80
C GLY A 99 -26.54 15.44 -13.45
N ILE A 100 -26.01 14.44 -12.71
CA ILE A 100 -25.89 13.08 -13.24
C ILE A 100 -27.25 12.39 -13.22
N LYS A 101 -27.63 11.78 -14.35
CA LYS A 101 -28.88 11.00 -14.46
C LYS A 101 -28.83 9.75 -13.58
N LYS A 102 -29.96 9.32 -13.02
CA LYS A 102 -30.02 8.20 -12.05
C LYS A 102 -29.42 6.91 -12.62
N GLU A 103 -29.68 6.62 -13.89
CA GLU A 103 -29.19 5.48 -14.65
C GLU A 103 -27.66 5.51 -14.90
N ASN A 104 -27.03 6.68 -14.74
CA ASN A 104 -25.59 6.88 -14.89
C ASN A 104 -24.86 6.92 -13.53
N ILE A 105 -25.51 6.53 -12.43
CA ILE A 105 -24.92 6.47 -11.09
C ILE A 105 -24.82 5.02 -10.62
N PHE A 106 -23.62 4.46 -10.73
CA PHE A 106 -23.27 3.13 -10.27
C PHE A 106 -22.65 3.22 -8.89
N ILE A 107 -23.30 2.61 -7.90
CA ILE A 107 -22.74 2.39 -6.56
C ILE A 107 -22.94 0.92 -6.30
N GLU A 108 -21.84 0.17 -6.17
CA GLU A 108 -21.87 -1.28 -6.17
C GLU A 108 -21.09 -1.83 -4.97
N ASP A 109 -21.72 -2.77 -4.25
CA ASP A 109 -21.07 -3.54 -3.19
C ASP A 109 -20.16 -4.60 -3.81
N LEU A 110 -18.86 -4.38 -3.66
CA LEU A 110 -17.79 -5.24 -4.15
C LEU A 110 -16.97 -5.84 -3.00
N ARG A 111 -17.46 -5.79 -1.76
CA ARG A 111 -16.70 -6.23 -0.57
C ARG A 111 -16.34 -7.71 -0.62
N GLU A 112 -17.30 -8.56 -1.00
CA GLU A 112 -17.05 -10.01 -1.11
C GLU A 112 -16.06 -10.35 -2.23
N GLU A 113 -16.20 -9.72 -3.41
CA GLU A 113 -15.25 -9.89 -4.51
C GLU A 113 -13.86 -9.37 -4.13
N PHE A 114 -13.78 -8.20 -3.47
CA PHE A 114 -12.53 -7.62 -3.03
C PHE A 114 -11.75 -8.58 -2.12
N VAL A 115 -12.41 -9.16 -1.12
CA VAL A 115 -11.70 -10.05 -0.21
C VAL A 115 -11.39 -11.40 -0.87
N ARG A 116 -12.37 -12.01 -1.53
CA ARG A 116 -12.24 -13.34 -2.12
C ARG A 116 -11.24 -13.39 -3.29
N ASP A 117 -11.30 -12.42 -4.19
CA ASP A 117 -10.61 -12.50 -5.49
C ASP A 117 -9.35 -11.62 -5.56
N PHE A 118 -9.09 -10.78 -4.54
CA PHE A 118 -7.91 -9.90 -4.51
C PHE A 118 -7.13 -10.03 -3.20
N VAL A 119 -7.77 -9.81 -2.04
CA VAL A 119 -7.07 -9.89 -0.74
C VAL A 119 -6.58 -11.31 -0.48
N PHE A 120 -7.45 -12.31 -0.49
CA PHE A 120 -7.07 -13.71 -0.20
C PHE A 120 -5.97 -14.24 -1.14
N PRO A 121 -6.05 -14.08 -2.48
CA PRO A 121 -4.95 -14.45 -3.38
C PRO A 121 -3.60 -13.79 -3.06
N MET A 122 -3.61 -12.51 -2.67
CA MET A 122 -2.40 -11.79 -2.24
C MET A 122 -1.87 -12.29 -0.89
N PHE A 123 -2.76 -12.58 0.07
CA PHE A 123 -2.40 -13.09 1.38
C PHE A 123 -1.90 -14.53 1.34
N ARG A 124 -2.44 -15.36 0.44
CA ARG A 124 -1.89 -16.68 0.11
C ARG A 124 -0.45 -16.58 -0.34
N ALA A 125 0.03 -15.45 -0.87
CA ALA A 125 1.43 -15.22 -1.22
C ALA A 125 2.30 -14.64 -0.08
N ASN A 126 1.74 -14.41 1.12
CA ASN A 126 2.36 -13.67 2.22
C ASN A 126 2.85 -12.26 1.84
N ALA A 127 2.24 -11.62 0.84
CA ALA A 127 2.81 -10.42 0.21
C ALA A 127 3.00 -9.24 1.18
N LEU A 128 4.25 -8.78 1.29
CA LEU A 128 4.68 -7.61 2.07
C LEU A 128 5.60 -6.72 1.23
N TYR A 129 5.19 -5.49 0.99
CA TYR A 129 6.03 -4.53 0.29
C TYR A 129 7.11 -3.99 1.22
N GLU A 130 8.36 -4.10 0.78
CA GLU A 130 9.56 -3.72 1.55
C GLU A 130 9.62 -4.35 2.96
N GLY A 131 9.01 -5.53 3.11
CA GLY A 131 9.00 -6.28 4.37
C GLY A 131 7.96 -5.82 5.39
N GLU A 132 7.18 -4.77 5.13
CA GLU A 132 6.31 -4.15 6.14
C GLU A 132 4.89 -3.85 5.66
N TYR A 133 4.72 -3.33 4.44
CA TYR A 133 3.43 -2.79 3.99
C TYR A 133 2.53 -3.86 3.35
N LEU A 134 1.31 -4.02 3.88
CA LEU A 134 0.31 -5.00 3.46
C LEU A 134 -0.54 -4.59 2.24
N LEU A 135 -0.08 -3.62 1.46
CA LEU A 135 -0.58 -3.32 0.11
C LEU A 135 -2.07 -2.88 0.03
N GLY A 136 -2.70 -2.47 1.12
CA GLY A 136 -4.16 -2.29 1.19
C GLY A 136 -4.76 -1.33 0.16
N THR A 137 -4.07 -0.24 -0.18
CA THR A 137 -4.48 0.69 -1.25
C THR A 137 -4.22 0.06 -2.61
N SER A 138 -3.02 -0.52 -2.77
CA SER A 138 -2.55 -1.11 -4.02
C SER A 138 -3.47 -2.21 -4.55
N ILE A 139 -3.91 -3.10 -3.66
CA ILE A 139 -4.72 -4.28 -4.02
C ILE A 139 -6.18 -3.95 -4.34
N ALA A 140 -6.70 -2.82 -3.85
CA ALA A 140 -8.05 -2.35 -4.19
C ALA A 140 -8.15 -1.85 -5.65
N ARG A 141 -7.07 -1.23 -6.16
CA ARG A 141 -7.10 -0.55 -7.47
C ARG A 141 -7.39 -1.45 -8.66
N PRO A 142 -6.84 -2.68 -8.77
CA PRO A 142 -7.18 -3.54 -9.89
C PRO A 142 -8.66 -3.94 -9.94
N LEU A 143 -9.34 -4.12 -8.80
CA LEU A 143 -10.79 -4.36 -8.76
C LEU A 143 -11.57 -3.14 -9.26
N ILE A 144 -11.22 -1.94 -8.77
CA ILE A 144 -11.90 -0.72 -9.21
C ILE A 144 -11.65 -0.49 -10.71
N ALA A 145 -10.43 -0.70 -11.21
CA ALA A 145 -10.10 -0.59 -12.63
C ALA A 145 -10.88 -1.60 -13.49
N LYS A 146 -10.95 -2.86 -13.05
CA LYS A 146 -11.77 -3.91 -13.69
C LYS A 146 -13.20 -3.45 -13.82
N ARG A 147 -13.82 -3.01 -12.72
CA ARG A 147 -15.23 -2.65 -12.74
C ARG A 147 -15.50 -1.36 -13.51
N LEU A 148 -14.58 -0.40 -13.45
CA LEU A 148 -14.63 0.83 -14.23
C LEU A 148 -14.65 0.53 -15.74
N VAL A 149 -13.82 -0.40 -16.21
CA VAL A 149 -13.79 -0.85 -17.61
C VAL A 149 -15.07 -1.59 -18.00
N GLU A 150 -15.60 -2.46 -17.12
CA GLU A 150 -16.86 -3.16 -17.38
C GLU A 150 -18.05 -2.18 -17.53
N ILE A 151 -18.11 -1.15 -16.69
CA ILE A 151 -19.13 -0.09 -16.81
C ILE A 151 -18.92 0.74 -18.08
N ALA A 152 -17.68 1.03 -18.46
CA ALA A 152 -17.38 1.72 -19.72
C ALA A 152 -17.89 0.92 -20.94
N LYS A 153 -17.65 -0.40 -20.97
CA LYS A 153 -18.20 -1.30 -21.99
C LYS A 153 -19.73 -1.33 -21.95
N LYS A 154 -20.33 -1.49 -20.75
CA LYS A 154 -21.79 -1.54 -20.56
C LYS A 154 -22.50 -0.27 -21.03
N THR A 155 -21.88 0.89 -20.85
CA THR A 155 -22.49 2.20 -21.16
C THR A 155 -22.06 2.76 -22.51
N ASN A 156 -21.22 2.04 -23.26
CA ASN A 156 -20.58 2.49 -24.49
C ASN A 156 -19.86 3.84 -24.30
N ALA A 157 -19.07 3.96 -23.23
CA ALA A 157 -18.27 5.15 -22.97
C ALA A 157 -17.01 5.17 -23.85
N ASP A 158 -16.63 6.36 -24.32
CA ASP A 158 -15.43 6.56 -25.14
C ASP A 158 -14.16 6.64 -24.29
N ALA A 159 -14.33 6.98 -23.00
CA ALA A 159 -13.23 7.20 -22.07
C ALA A 159 -13.55 6.75 -20.65
N ILE A 160 -12.50 6.58 -19.85
CA ILE A 160 -12.57 6.47 -18.39
C ILE A 160 -11.82 7.64 -17.75
N SER A 161 -12.13 7.96 -16.49
CA SER A 161 -11.46 9.00 -15.72
C SER A 161 -11.31 8.61 -14.26
N HIS A 162 -10.26 9.13 -13.61
CA HIS A 162 -9.96 8.89 -12.20
C HIS A 162 -9.38 10.14 -11.51
N GLY A 163 -9.46 10.17 -10.18
CA GLY A 163 -8.96 11.27 -9.35
C GLY A 163 -7.52 11.15 -8.85
N ALA A 164 -6.77 10.12 -9.24
CA ALA A 164 -5.39 9.94 -8.79
C ALA A 164 -4.47 11.09 -9.27
N THR A 165 -3.59 11.55 -8.39
CA THR A 165 -2.64 12.65 -8.69
C THR A 165 -1.45 12.17 -9.53
N GLY A 166 -0.77 13.11 -10.21
CA GLY A 166 0.43 12.84 -11.01
C GLY A 166 1.67 12.39 -10.23
N LYS A 167 1.63 12.42 -8.89
CA LYS A 167 2.76 12.03 -8.02
C LYS A 167 2.54 10.68 -7.31
N GLY A 168 1.33 10.13 -7.38
CA GLY A 168 0.95 8.90 -6.69
C GLY A 168 1.16 7.66 -7.56
N ASN A 169 1.21 6.49 -6.91
CA ASN A 169 1.23 5.20 -7.61
C ASN A 169 -0.15 4.83 -8.21
N ASP A 170 -1.24 5.38 -7.67
CA ASP A 170 -2.59 4.99 -8.06
C ASP A 170 -2.92 5.30 -9.52
N GLN A 171 -2.35 6.37 -10.10
CA GLN A 171 -2.50 6.63 -11.55
C GLN A 171 -1.98 5.44 -12.37
N VAL A 172 -0.82 4.89 -11.99
CA VAL A 172 -0.19 3.76 -12.68
C VAL A 172 -1.07 2.52 -12.54
N ARG A 173 -1.59 2.26 -11.33
CA ARG A 173 -2.42 1.08 -11.03
C ARG A 173 -3.75 1.12 -11.79
N PHE A 174 -4.42 2.27 -11.82
CA PHE A 174 -5.65 2.43 -12.60
C PHE A 174 -5.40 2.25 -14.09
N GLU A 175 -4.38 2.90 -14.63
CA GLU A 175 -4.14 2.94 -16.07
C GLU A 175 -3.58 1.62 -16.61
N LEU A 176 -2.61 1.00 -15.93
CA LEU A 176 -2.13 -0.33 -16.31
C LEU A 176 -3.28 -1.36 -16.28
N GLY A 177 -4.13 -1.32 -15.25
CA GLY A 177 -5.29 -2.20 -15.18
C GLY A 177 -6.31 -1.93 -16.30
N ALA A 178 -6.57 -0.66 -16.59
CA ALA A 178 -7.46 -0.28 -17.68
C ALA A 178 -6.93 -0.72 -19.06
N TYR A 179 -5.66 -0.48 -19.35
CA TYR A 179 -5.03 -0.89 -20.62
C TYR A 179 -4.93 -2.41 -20.76
N ALA A 180 -4.74 -3.16 -19.66
CA ALA A 180 -4.78 -4.61 -19.72
C ALA A 180 -6.17 -5.16 -20.10
N LEU A 181 -7.26 -4.49 -19.67
CA LEU A 181 -8.64 -4.97 -19.83
C LEU A 181 -9.42 -4.33 -20.99
N LEU A 182 -8.95 -3.17 -21.47
CA LEU A 182 -9.47 -2.42 -22.61
C LEU A 182 -8.30 -1.63 -23.26
N PRO A 183 -7.47 -2.26 -24.10
CA PRO A 183 -6.20 -1.72 -24.58
C PRO A 183 -6.23 -0.34 -25.22
N ASN A 184 -7.33 0.01 -25.89
CA ASN A 184 -7.48 1.27 -26.61
C ASN A 184 -8.36 2.29 -25.87
N VAL A 185 -8.64 2.08 -24.57
CA VAL A 185 -9.44 3.02 -23.79
C VAL A 185 -8.75 4.38 -23.72
N LYS A 186 -9.50 5.45 -23.96
CA LYS A 186 -9.00 6.79 -23.66
C LYS A 186 -9.09 7.02 -22.15
N VAL A 187 -7.98 7.38 -21.53
CA VAL A 187 -7.95 7.79 -20.13
C VAL A 187 -7.91 9.32 -20.08
N ILE A 188 -8.83 9.92 -19.31
CA ILE A 188 -8.80 11.34 -18.95
C ILE A 188 -8.33 11.42 -17.50
N ALA A 189 -7.15 12.02 -17.28
CA ALA A 189 -6.54 12.13 -15.96
C ALA A 189 -6.40 13.62 -15.61
N PRO A 190 -7.41 14.24 -14.99
CA PRO A 190 -7.49 15.69 -14.83
C PRO A 190 -6.27 16.31 -14.16
N TRP A 191 -5.69 15.65 -13.16
CA TRP A 191 -4.47 16.09 -12.48
C TRP A 191 -3.23 16.26 -13.38
N ARG A 192 -3.25 15.70 -14.59
CA ARG A 192 -2.19 15.88 -15.60
C ARG A 192 -2.57 16.85 -16.72
N GLU A 193 -3.82 17.32 -16.75
CA GLU A 193 -4.38 18.13 -17.83
C GLU A 193 -4.79 19.53 -17.38
N TRP A 194 -5.29 19.68 -16.15
CA TRP A 194 -5.85 20.94 -15.64
C TRP A 194 -4.81 21.83 -14.95
N ASP A 195 -5.19 23.09 -14.69
CA ASP A 195 -4.38 24.05 -13.92
C ASP A 195 -4.80 24.16 -12.44
N LEU A 196 -5.68 23.27 -11.96
CA LEU A 196 -6.21 23.24 -10.59
C LEU A 196 -5.26 22.52 -9.62
N LEU A 197 -3.99 22.90 -9.64
CA LEU A 197 -2.89 22.19 -8.96
C LEU A 197 -2.76 22.45 -7.45
N SER A 198 -3.71 23.17 -6.84
CA SER A 198 -3.69 23.50 -5.41
C SER A 198 -5.07 23.39 -4.79
N ARG A 199 -5.10 23.09 -3.49
CA ARG A 199 -6.36 23.02 -2.72
C ARG A 199 -7.14 24.32 -2.78
N GLU A 200 -6.46 25.47 -2.74
CA GLU A 200 -7.09 26.78 -2.86
C GLU A 200 -7.79 26.96 -4.21
N LYS A 201 -7.13 26.57 -5.31
CA LYS A 201 -7.74 26.59 -6.65
C LYS A 201 -8.93 25.64 -6.75
N LEU A 202 -8.83 24.45 -6.15
CA LEU A 202 -9.94 23.49 -6.09
C LEU A 202 -11.14 24.06 -5.33
N LEU A 203 -10.91 24.71 -4.19
CA LEU A 203 -11.98 25.35 -3.40
C LEU A 203 -12.60 26.53 -4.16
N ALA A 204 -11.78 27.36 -4.81
CA ALA A 204 -12.27 28.46 -5.64
C ALA A 204 -13.12 27.95 -6.81
N TYR A 205 -12.71 26.87 -7.47
CA TYR A 205 -13.50 26.20 -8.50
C TYR A 205 -14.82 25.68 -7.93
N ALA A 206 -14.78 25.03 -6.77
CA ALA A 206 -15.98 24.52 -6.11
C ALA A 206 -16.97 25.65 -5.77
N ASP A 207 -16.49 26.78 -5.25
CA ASP A 207 -17.31 27.95 -4.94
C ASP A 207 -17.91 28.58 -6.20
N GLN A 208 -17.09 28.76 -7.25
CA GLN A 208 -17.54 29.31 -8.54
C GLN A 208 -18.64 28.48 -9.19
N HIS A 209 -18.60 27.15 -9.01
CA HIS A 209 -19.52 26.21 -9.65
C HIS A 209 -20.59 25.64 -8.71
N GLY A 210 -20.71 26.16 -7.48
CA GLY A 210 -21.72 25.72 -6.51
C GLY A 210 -21.57 24.25 -6.08
N ILE A 211 -20.36 23.71 -6.12
CA ILE A 211 -20.08 22.32 -5.72
C ILE A 211 -20.16 22.22 -4.19
N PRO A 212 -20.99 21.31 -3.62
CA PRO A 212 -21.11 21.18 -2.18
C PRO A 212 -19.80 20.72 -1.52
N VAL A 213 -19.15 21.63 -0.78
CA VAL A 213 -17.96 21.33 0.02
C VAL A 213 -18.33 21.35 1.49
N ASP A 214 -17.98 20.29 2.21
CA ASP A 214 -18.19 20.20 3.65
C ASP A 214 -17.46 21.34 4.38
N PHE A 215 -18.18 22.11 5.21
CA PHE A 215 -17.66 23.30 5.89
C PHE A 215 -16.49 22.98 6.82
N LYS A 216 -16.44 21.78 7.41
CA LYS A 216 -15.29 21.33 8.21
C LYS A 216 -14.00 21.25 7.39
N LYS A 217 -14.09 21.00 6.08
CA LYS A 217 -12.95 20.96 5.15
C LYS A 217 -12.48 22.35 4.68
N ARG A 218 -13.22 23.42 4.99
CA ARG A 218 -12.92 24.83 4.65
C ARG A 218 -12.10 25.55 5.73
N LYS A 219 -12.29 25.24 7.02
CA LYS A 219 -11.57 25.88 8.15
C LYS A 219 -10.42 25.01 8.67
N GLY A 220 -9.34 24.89 7.88
CA GLY A 220 -8.15 24.11 8.23
C GLY A 220 -8.37 22.62 8.01
N GLY A 221 -8.39 22.19 6.74
CA GLY A 221 -8.76 20.84 6.32
C GLY A 221 -8.04 19.73 7.11
N ALA A 222 -8.55 18.49 7.01
CA ALA A 222 -7.91 17.32 7.61
C ALA A 222 -6.39 17.38 7.34
N PRO A 223 -5.53 17.27 8.37
CA PRO A 223 -4.09 17.52 8.23
C PRO A 223 -3.35 16.48 7.37
N TYR A 224 -4.09 15.50 6.83
CA TYR A 224 -3.62 14.42 5.97
C TYR A 224 -4.76 13.96 5.03
N SER A 225 -4.38 13.41 3.88
CA SER A 225 -5.21 12.65 2.96
C SER A 225 -5.45 11.24 3.50
N MET A 226 -6.62 10.67 3.24
CA MET A 226 -6.99 9.33 3.69
C MET A 226 -7.55 8.50 2.55
N ASP A 227 -7.23 7.22 2.55
CA ASP A 227 -7.83 6.22 1.68
C ASP A 227 -8.14 4.96 2.47
N ALA A 228 -9.43 4.64 2.58
CA ALA A 228 -9.96 3.55 3.38
C ALA A 228 -10.63 2.50 2.49
N ASN A 229 -10.50 1.24 2.90
CA ASN A 229 -11.26 0.10 2.39
C ASN A 229 -11.32 -0.98 3.47
N LEU A 230 -11.91 -2.13 3.17
CA LEU A 230 -12.08 -3.20 4.13
C LEU A 230 -10.75 -3.80 4.63
N LEU A 231 -9.66 -3.71 3.87
CA LEU A 231 -8.37 -4.23 4.30
C LEU A 231 -7.63 -3.24 5.19
N HIS A 232 -7.65 -1.95 4.86
CA HIS A 232 -6.88 -0.95 5.59
C HIS A 232 -7.45 0.47 5.51
N ILE A 233 -6.85 1.37 6.29
CA ILE A 233 -6.84 2.81 5.99
C ILE A 233 -5.40 3.29 5.91
N SER A 234 -5.15 4.22 4.98
CA SER A 234 -3.86 4.91 4.84
C SER A 234 -4.00 6.41 5.07
N TYR A 235 -2.91 7.02 5.52
CA TYR A 235 -2.78 8.44 5.82
C TYR A 235 -1.49 8.99 5.21
N GLU A 236 -1.59 10.09 4.47
CA GLU A 236 -0.42 10.74 3.85
C GLU A 236 -0.62 12.25 3.66
N GLY A 237 0.47 12.99 3.47
CA GLY A 237 0.44 14.43 3.20
C GLY A 237 0.32 15.30 4.45
N GLY A 238 0.43 16.61 4.24
CA GLY A 238 0.37 17.62 5.31
C GLY A 238 1.46 17.41 6.36
N VAL A 239 1.09 17.33 7.64
CA VAL A 239 2.09 17.21 8.74
C VAL A 239 2.92 15.92 8.65
N LEU A 240 2.39 14.86 8.02
CA LEU A 240 3.11 13.60 7.83
C LEU A 240 4.20 13.69 6.75
N GLU A 241 4.28 14.77 5.98
CA GLU A 241 5.37 14.96 5.00
C GLU A 241 6.73 15.15 5.69
N ASP A 242 6.75 15.63 6.94
CA ASP A 242 7.93 15.59 7.79
C ASP A 242 8.03 14.22 8.47
N PRO A 243 8.99 13.34 8.12
CA PRO A 243 9.15 12.04 8.76
C PRO A 243 9.55 12.12 10.24
N ASN A 244 9.94 13.30 10.74
CA ASN A 244 10.27 13.53 12.14
C ASN A 244 9.06 14.03 12.97
N PHE A 245 7.89 14.15 12.37
CA PHE A 245 6.64 14.48 13.06
C PHE A 245 5.91 13.20 13.52
N GLU A 246 5.65 13.03 14.81
CA GLU A 246 4.94 11.85 15.32
C GLU A 246 3.46 11.85 14.86
N PRO A 247 2.91 10.71 14.41
CA PRO A 247 1.50 10.66 14.00
C PRO A 247 0.54 10.93 15.17
N GLU A 248 -0.38 11.88 14.99
CA GLU A 248 -1.31 12.30 16.04
C GLU A 248 -2.27 11.18 16.46
N ALA A 249 -2.67 11.18 17.74
CA ALA A 249 -3.45 10.08 18.30
C ALA A 249 -4.85 9.92 17.69
N ASP A 250 -5.47 11.02 17.26
CA ASP A 250 -6.79 11.09 16.63
C ASP A 250 -6.75 10.83 15.11
N MET A 251 -5.56 10.69 14.53
CA MET A 251 -5.38 10.23 13.15
C MET A 251 -5.88 8.80 12.98
N TRP A 252 -5.51 7.92 13.91
CA TRP A 252 -5.81 6.49 13.88
C TRP A 252 -7.31 6.25 14.13
N ARG A 253 -8.00 5.68 13.13
CA ARG A 253 -9.46 5.51 13.14
C ARG A 253 -9.90 4.07 13.35
N LEU A 254 -9.15 3.10 12.81
CA LEU A 254 -9.53 1.70 12.87
C LEU A 254 -9.05 1.02 14.16
N THR A 255 -8.00 1.55 14.79
CA THR A 255 -7.33 0.90 15.92
C THR A 255 -7.25 1.83 17.12
N VAL A 256 -7.46 1.28 18.32
CA VAL A 256 -7.08 1.99 19.56
C VAL A 256 -5.57 2.00 19.72
N SER A 257 -5.01 2.94 20.49
CA SER A 257 -3.57 2.89 20.78
C SER A 257 -3.25 1.63 21.60
N PRO A 258 -2.08 0.98 21.42
CA PRO A 258 -1.66 -0.16 22.25
C PRO A 258 -1.71 0.11 23.75
N GLU A 259 -1.44 1.36 24.16
CA GLU A 259 -1.53 1.79 25.56
C GLU A 259 -2.96 1.72 26.11
N LYS A 260 -3.95 2.13 25.29
CA LYS A 260 -5.38 2.15 25.62
C LYS A 260 -6.11 0.84 25.29
N ALA A 261 -5.44 -0.10 24.63
CA ALA A 261 -6.00 -1.42 24.36
C ALA A 261 -6.30 -2.20 25.66
N PRO A 262 -7.28 -3.14 25.64
CA PRO A 262 -7.68 -3.90 26.82
C PRO A 262 -6.51 -4.54 27.58
N ALA A 263 -6.58 -4.49 28.91
CA ALA A 263 -5.58 -5.14 29.78
C ALA A 263 -5.64 -6.67 29.73
N LYS A 264 -6.75 -7.26 29.27
CA LYS A 264 -6.92 -8.70 29.07
C LYS A 264 -6.71 -9.04 27.59
N ALA A 265 -5.79 -9.97 27.33
CA ALA A 265 -5.59 -10.53 26.00
C ALA A 265 -6.82 -11.31 25.51
N GLN A 266 -7.02 -11.34 24.20
CA GLN A 266 -8.06 -12.13 23.56
C GLN A 266 -7.40 -13.23 22.72
N VAL A 267 -7.88 -14.47 22.84
CA VAL A 267 -7.49 -15.56 21.94
C VAL A 267 -8.54 -15.67 20.86
N VAL A 268 -8.11 -15.78 19.61
CA VAL A 268 -8.96 -16.08 18.45
C VAL A 268 -8.45 -17.36 17.78
N GLU A 269 -9.37 -18.22 17.35
CA GLU A 269 -9.07 -19.39 16.55
C GLU A 269 -9.49 -19.14 15.09
N LEU A 270 -8.56 -19.30 14.15
CA LEU A 270 -8.80 -19.17 12.72
C LEU A 270 -8.80 -20.55 12.09
N THR A 271 -9.86 -20.90 11.35
CA THR A 271 -9.92 -22.13 10.56
C THR A 271 -9.56 -21.85 9.11
N TYR A 272 -8.61 -22.62 8.58
CA TYR A 272 -8.09 -22.52 7.22
C TYR A 272 -8.60 -23.65 6.33
N GLU A 273 -9.00 -23.30 5.11
CA GLU A 273 -9.21 -24.22 3.99
C GLU A 273 -8.46 -23.68 2.77
N ARG A 274 -7.51 -24.47 2.26
CA ARG A 274 -6.70 -24.15 1.09
C ARG A 274 -6.03 -22.76 1.14
N GLY A 275 -5.51 -22.40 2.31
CA GLY A 275 -4.83 -21.13 2.56
C GLY A 275 -5.77 -19.99 2.99
N ASP A 276 -7.08 -20.12 2.83
CA ASP A 276 -8.03 -19.05 3.16
C ASP A 276 -8.71 -19.30 4.51
N VAL A 277 -8.92 -18.22 5.28
CA VAL A 277 -9.68 -18.31 6.53
C VAL A 277 -11.17 -18.41 6.23
N VAL A 278 -11.81 -19.50 6.66
CA VAL A 278 -13.23 -19.79 6.43
C VAL A 278 -14.10 -19.69 7.69
N ALA A 279 -13.48 -19.70 8.87
CA ALA A 279 -14.18 -19.54 10.14
C ALA A 279 -13.30 -18.86 11.20
N ILE A 280 -13.96 -18.17 12.14
CA ILE A 280 -13.35 -17.56 13.33
C ILE A 280 -14.11 -18.10 14.55
N ASP A 281 -13.38 -18.63 15.52
CA ASP A 281 -13.93 -19.24 16.75
C ASP A 281 -15.06 -20.26 16.45
N GLY A 282 -14.83 -21.11 15.44
CA GLY A 282 -15.78 -22.15 14.99
C GLY A 282 -16.96 -21.65 14.15
N LYS A 283 -17.14 -20.33 13.98
CA LYS A 283 -18.21 -19.75 13.17
C LYS A 283 -17.75 -19.51 11.74
N ARG A 284 -18.35 -20.23 10.78
CA ARG A 284 -18.13 -19.98 9.35
C ARG A 284 -18.61 -18.59 8.93
N LEU A 285 -17.81 -17.91 8.13
CA LEU A 285 -18.04 -16.56 7.65
C LEU A 285 -17.70 -16.46 6.16
N SER A 286 -18.32 -15.52 5.45
CA SER A 286 -17.91 -15.16 4.10
C SER A 286 -16.60 -14.36 4.14
N PRO A 287 -15.82 -14.31 3.03
CA PRO A 287 -14.54 -13.60 2.98
C PRO A 287 -14.60 -12.17 3.53
N ALA A 288 -15.58 -11.36 3.10
CA ALA A 288 -15.71 -9.99 3.61
C ALA A 288 -16.01 -9.96 5.12
N LYS A 289 -16.84 -10.87 5.62
CA LYS A 289 -17.17 -10.97 7.05
C LYS A 289 -15.98 -11.41 7.89
N VAL A 290 -15.14 -12.32 7.38
CA VAL A 290 -13.88 -12.70 8.05
C VAL A 290 -13.01 -11.47 8.28
N LEU A 291 -12.72 -10.72 7.21
CA LEU A 291 -11.86 -9.54 7.30
C LEU A 291 -12.48 -8.45 8.21
N ALA A 292 -13.78 -8.21 8.09
CA ALA A 292 -14.50 -7.25 8.93
C ALA A 292 -14.43 -7.61 10.42
N THR A 293 -14.69 -8.88 10.77
CA THR A 293 -14.61 -9.36 12.15
C THR A 293 -13.18 -9.27 12.70
N LEU A 294 -12.17 -9.61 11.90
CA LEU A 294 -10.77 -9.47 12.32
C LEU A 294 -10.34 -8.00 12.46
N ASN A 295 -10.87 -7.09 11.66
CA ASN A 295 -10.65 -5.66 11.84
C ASN A 295 -11.23 -5.15 13.16
N GLU A 296 -12.46 -5.56 13.52
CA GLU A 296 -13.07 -5.18 14.79
C GLU A 296 -12.24 -5.67 15.99
N ILE A 297 -11.88 -6.95 15.98
CA ILE A 297 -11.09 -7.57 17.04
C ILE A 297 -9.69 -6.94 17.09
N GLY A 298 -8.99 -6.87 15.96
CA GLY A 298 -7.64 -6.32 15.88
C GLY A 298 -7.59 -4.84 16.25
N GLY A 299 -8.59 -4.07 15.78
CA GLY A 299 -8.77 -2.66 16.10
C GLY A 299 -8.88 -2.40 17.59
N LYS A 300 -9.69 -3.21 18.29
CA LYS A 300 -9.83 -3.16 19.75
C LYS A 300 -8.52 -3.45 20.50
N HIS A 301 -7.63 -4.27 19.93
CA HIS A 301 -6.35 -4.61 20.55
C HIS A 301 -5.17 -3.78 20.04
N GLY A 302 -5.41 -2.76 19.22
CA GLY A 302 -4.37 -1.87 18.68
C GLY A 302 -3.43 -2.52 17.66
N ILE A 303 -3.90 -3.57 16.98
CA ILE A 303 -3.11 -4.36 16.03
C ILE A 303 -2.97 -3.65 14.68
N GLY A 304 -1.78 -3.70 14.07
CA GLY A 304 -1.61 -3.40 12.65
C GLY A 304 -1.43 -1.92 12.31
N ARG A 305 -0.97 -1.09 13.25
CA ARG A 305 -0.45 0.26 12.95
C ARG A 305 0.95 0.15 12.33
N LEU A 306 1.18 0.88 11.26
CA LEU A 306 2.47 0.99 10.59
C LEU A 306 2.74 2.46 10.23
N ASP A 307 3.94 2.95 10.51
CA ASP A 307 4.46 4.23 10.02
C ASP A 307 5.73 3.93 9.23
N LYS A 308 5.73 4.31 7.95
CA LYS A 308 6.78 3.90 7.02
C LYS A 308 7.12 4.99 6.03
N VAL A 309 8.41 5.12 5.75
CA VAL A 309 8.91 5.73 4.51
C VAL A 309 9.07 4.64 3.45
N GLU A 310 8.34 4.75 2.35
CA GLU A 310 8.28 3.80 1.25
C GLU A 310 8.91 4.37 -0.04
N ASN A 311 9.35 3.50 -0.95
CA ASN A 311 9.80 3.90 -2.28
C ASN A 311 8.66 3.81 -3.30
N ARG A 312 8.13 4.95 -3.76
CA ARG A 312 7.10 4.95 -4.79
C ARG A 312 7.67 4.47 -6.13
N TYR A 313 6.82 3.86 -6.95
CA TYR A 313 7.22 3.35 -8.25
C TYR A 313 7.70 4.47 -9.20
N VAL A 314 7.14 5.67 -9.03
CA VAL A 314 7.53 6.88 -9.75
C VAL A 314 8.87 7.48 -9.30
N GLY A 315 9.62 6.80 -8.41
CA GLY A 315 11.01 7.12 -8.07
C GLY A 315 11.22 8.01 -6.85
N MET A 316 10.15 8.51 -6.22
CA MET A 316 10.22 9.34 -5.01
C MET A 316 9.95 8.53 -3.74
N LYS A 317 10.51 8.99 -2.61
CA LYS A 317 10.09 8.49 -1.31
C LYS A 317 8.80 9.19 -0.87
N SER A 318 7.97 8.46 -0.13
CA SER A 318 6.80 9.00 0.54
C SER A 318 6.72 8.42 1.93
N ARG A 319 6.26 9.20 2.90
CA ARG A 319 5.85 8.67 4.19
C ARG A 319 4.36 8.36 4.14
N GLY A 320 3.99 7.19 4.66
CA GLY A 320 2.61 6.78 4.84
C GLY A 320 2.42 6.13 6.20
N CYS A 321 1.30 6.43 6.83
CA CYS A 321 0.83 5.72 8.02
C CYS A 321 -0.34 4.83 7.62
N TYR A 322 -0.43 3.63 8.18
CA TYR A 322 -1.42 2.62 7.79
C TYR A 322 -2.00 1.92 9.01
N GLU A 323 -3.29 1.58 8.95
CA GLU A 323 -3.94 0.66 9.88
C GLU A 323 -4.49 -0.53 9.10
N THR A 324 -3.92 -1.71 9.30
CA THR A 324 -4.35 -2.96 8.63
C THR A 324 -4.62 -4.06 9.68
N PRO A 325 -5.56 -3.88 10.62
CA PRO A 325 -5.72 -4.77 11.78
C PRO A 325 -6.03 -6.22 11.39
N GLY A 326 -7.07 -6.43 10.58
CA GLY A 326 -7.48 -7.76 10.14
C GLY A 326 -6.46 -8.41 9.22
N GLY A 327 -5.86 -7.66 8.30
CA GLY A 327 -4.77 -8.15 7.46
C GLY A 327 -3.55 -8.59 8.28
N THR A 328 -3.15 -7.84 9.31
CA THR A 328 -2.00 -8.22 10.16
C THR A 328 -2.27 -9.55 10.89
N ILE A 329 -3.51 -9.78 11.31
CA ILE A 329 -3.95 -11.06 11.90
C ILE A 329 -3.94 -12.18 10.86
N LEU A 330 -4.49 -11.94 9.66
CA LEU A 330 -4.51 -12.90 8.56
C LEU A 330 -3.10 -13.36 8.20
N LEU A 331 -2.15 -12.43 8.01
CA LEU A 331 -0.77 -12.78 7.68
C LEU A 331 -0.11 -13.63 8.78
N SER A 332 -0.30 -13.26 10.05
CA SER A 332 0.28 -13.97 11.19
C SER A 332 -0.27 -15.39 11.30
N GLY A 333 -1.58 -15.56 11.11
CA GLY A 333 -2.23 -16.86 11.10
C GLY A 333 -1.82 -17.70 9.89
N HIS A 334 -1.71 -17.09 8.71
CA HIS A 334 -1.37 -17.76 7.46
C HIS A 334 0.04 -18.36 7.53
N ARG A 335 1.04 -17.56 7.92
CA ARG A 335 2.41 -18.06 8.12
C ARG A 335 2.47 -19.17 9.18
N ALA A 336 1.62 -19.10 10.21
CA ALA A 336 1.55 -20.13 11.24
C ALA A 336 0.99 -21.46 10.71
N ILE A 337 -0.11 -21.46 9.96
CA ILE A 337 -0.65 -22.73 9.41
C ILE A 337 0.30 -23.35 8.37
N GLU A 338 0.92 -22.51 7.53
CA GLU A 338 1.92 -22.99 6.55
C GLU A 338 3.11 -23.67 7.22
N SER A 339 3.52 -23.22 8.40
CA SER A 339 4.68 -23.78 9.11
C SER A 339 4.54 -25.25 9.51
N ILE A 340 3.32 -25.79 9.52
CA ILE A 340 3.07 -27.21 9.80
C ILE A 340 2.50 -27.96 8.59
N THR A 341 2.11 -27.29 7.51
CA THR A 341 1.41 -27.91 6.35
C THR A 341 2.19 -27.85 5.04
N LEU A 342 3.26 -27.06 4.99
CA LEU A 342 4.14 -26.95 3.82
C LEU A 342 5.49 -27.61 4.06
N ASP A 343 5.98 -28.30 3.03
CA ASP A 343 7.36 -28.77 2.97
C ASP A 343 8.34 -27.58 3.10
N ARG A 344 9.51 -27.85 3.69
CA ARG A 344 10.54 -26.84 3.96
C ARG A 344 10.97 -26.08 2.72
N GLU A 345 11.24 -26.77 1.61
CA GLU A 345 11.74 -26.14 0.38
C GLU A 345 10.63 -25.44 -0.38
N VAL A 346 9.38 -25.93 -0.31
CA VAL A 346 8.20 -25.22 -0.84
C VAL A 346 7.99 -23.90 -0.11
N LEU A 347 8.08 -23.90 1.22
CA LEU A 347 7.97 -22.68 2.03
C LEU A 347 9.11 -21.69 1.70
N ALA A 348 10.35 -22.18 1.57
CA ALA A 348 11.51 -21.35 1.22
C ALA A 348 11.36 -20.71 -0.17
N LEU A 349 10.94 -21.49 -1.18
CA LEU A 349 10.66 -20.98 -2.53
C LEU A 349 9.59 -19.88 -2.49
N LYS A 350 8.58 -20.04 -1.64
CA LYS A 350 7.50 -19.07 -1.48
C LYS A 350 8.02 -17.76 -0.88
N ASP A 351 8.87 -17.84 0.15
CA ASP A 351 9.52 -16.68 0.76
C ASP A 351 10.47 -15.96 -0.25
N ASP A 352 11.15 -16.70 -1.14
CA ASP A 352 11.96 -16.11 -2.22
C ASP A 352 11.11 -15.32 -3.23
N LEU A 353 9.90 -15.79 -3.53
CA LEU A 353 9.00 -15.18 -4.51
C LEU A 353 8.13 -14.05 -3.93
N MET A 354 7.90 -14.05 -2.61
CA MET A 354 7.04 -13.10 -1.91
C MET A 354 7.39 -11.63 -2.21
N PRO A 355 8.65 -11.16 -2.12
CA PRO A 355 9.00 -9.77 -2.43
C PRO A 355 8.69 -9.38 -3.89
N ARG A 356 8.86 -10.32 -4.83
CA ARG A 356 8.54 -10.09 -6.24
C ARG A 356 7.04 -9.96 -6.45
N TYR A 357 6.25 -10.85 -5.83
CA TYR A 357 4.79 -10.78 -5.88
C TYR A 357 4.30 -9.45 -5.32
N ALA A 358 4.76 -9.06 -4.12
CA ALA A 358 4.38 -7.80 -3.49
C ALA A 358 4.72 -6.58 -4.35
N ARG A 359 5.89 -6.56 -5.00
CA ARG A 359 6.30 -5.49 -5.91
C ARG A 359 5.42 -5.39 -7.15
N LEU A 360 4.99 -6.52 -7.73
CA LEU A 360 4.07 -6.51 -8.88
C LEU A 360 2.73 -5.87 -8.50
N VAL A 361 2.16 -6.23 -7.35
CA VAL A 361 0.92 -5.62 -6.84
C VAL A 361 1.12 -4.13 -6.57
N TYR A 362 2.19 -3.77 -5.85
CA TYR A 362 2.49 -2.37 -5.51
C TYR A 362 2.62 -1.48 -6.75
N ASN A 363 3.30 -1.97 -7.79
CA ASN A 363 3.56 -1.25 -9.03
C ASN A 363 2.37 -1.24 -10.02
N GLY A 364 1.28 -1.93 -9.72
CA GLY A 364 0.07 -1.95 -10.57
C GLY A 364 0.02 -3.06 -11.62
N TYR A 365 0.93 -4.04 -11.56
CA TYR A 365 1.01 -5.18 -12.47
C TYR A 365 0.10 -6.33 -12.04
N TRP A 366 -1.09 -6.03 -11.50
CA TRP A 366 -2.05 -7.08 -11.16
C TRP A 366 -2.39 -7.88 -12.40
N PHE A 367 -2.84 -7.29 -13.50
CA PHE A 367 -3.20 -8.07 -14.71
C PHE A 367 -2.01 -8.50 -15.58
N SER A 368 -0.79 -8.57 -15.03
CA SER A 368 0.40 -9.00 -15.76
C SER A 368 0.53 -10.53 -15.85
N PRO A 369 1.05 -11.08 -16.96
CA PRO A 369 1.28 -12.52 -17.10
C PRO A 369 2.19 -13.10 -16.02
N GLU A 370 3.24 -12.38 -15.62
CA GLU A 370 4.16 -12.83 -14.58
C GLU A 370 3.50 -12.90 -13.19
N ARG A 371 2.55 -12.02 -12.87
CA ARG A 371 1.76 -12.13 -11.62
C ARG A 371 0.85 -13.36 -11.68
N GLU A 372 0.19 -13.61 -12.82
CA GLU A 372 -0.69 -14.77 -13.00
C GLU A 372 0.06 -16.09 -12.87
N LEU A 373 1.25 -16.20 -13.46
CA LEU A 373 2.11 -17.37 -13.32
C LEU A 373 2.53 -17.59 -11.86
N LEU A 374 2.90 -16.52 -11.15
CA LEU A 374 3.21 -16.61 -9.72
C LEU A 374 1.97 -17.04 -8.92
N GLN A 375 0.78 -16.51 -9.22
CA GLN A 375 -0.44 -16.92 -8.53
C GLN A 375 -0.72 -18.41 -8.72
N GLY A 376 -0.50 -18.96 -9.91
CA GLY A 376 -0.68 -20.40 -10.15
C GLY A 376 0.22 -21.26 -9.25
N LEU A 377 1.48 -20.86 -9.05
CA LEU A 377 2.40 -21.51 -8.11
C LEU A 377 1.91 -21.38 -6.66
N ILE A 378 1.52 -20.16 -6.26
CA ILE A 378 0.99 -19.90 -4.93
C ILE A 378 -0.24 -20.77 -4.67
N ASP A 379 -1.23 -20.76 -5.55
CA ASP A 379 -2.47 -21.52 -5.40
C ASP A 379 -2.22 -23.03 -5.34
N ALA A 380 -1.23 -23.53 -6.09
CA ALA A 380 -0.80 -24.92 -6.00
C ALA A 380 -0.21 -25.26 -4.63
N SER A 381 0.59 -24.36 -4.03
CA SER A 381 1.15 -24.55 -2.69
C SER A 381 0.07 -24.60 -1.60
N GLN A 382 -1.06 -23.94 -1.80
CA GLN A 382 -2.08 -23.80 -0.76
C GLN A 382 -2.99 -25.03 -0.59
N LYS A 383 -2.88 -26.06 -1.44
CA LYS A 383 -3.78 -27.23 -1.41
C LYS A 383 -3.81 -27.96 -0.06
N THR A 384 -2.69 -27.98 0.66
CA THR A 384 -2.52 -28.66 1.95
C THR A 384 -2.65 -27.71 3.14
N VAL A 385 -2.87 -26.41 2.92
CA VAL A 385 -2.93 -25.41 3.98
C VAL A 385 -4.33 -25.40 4.60
N ASN A 386 -4.63 -26.48 5.33
CA ASN A 386 -5.91 -26.73 6.00
C ASN A 386 -5.66 -26.98 7.49
N GLY A 387 -6.50 -26.44 8.37
CA GLY A 387 -6.36 -26.66 9.82
C GLY A 387 -6.85 -25.48 10.65
N THR A 388 -6.38 -25.37 11.89
CA THR A 388 -6.72 -24.27 12.79
C THR A 388 -5.47 -23.62 13.39
N VAL A 389 -5.54 -22.31 13.65
CA VAL A 389 -4.49 -21.54 14.31
C VAL A 389 -5.10 -20.71 15.44
N LYS A 390 -4.49 -20.78 16.63
CA LYS A 390 -4.84 -19.96 17.79
C LYS A 390 -3.86 -18.79 17.91
N LEU A 391 -4.39 -17.58 17.87
CA LEU A 391 -3.64 -16.34 18.01
C LEU A 391 -4.11 -15.57 19.25
N LYS A 392 -3.16 -15.19 20.11
CA LYS A 392 -3.39 -14.31 21.26
C LYS A 392 -3.06 -12.88 20.87
N LEU A 393 -4.06 -12.01 20.94
CA LEU A 393 -3.99 -10.59 20.62
C LEU A 393 -3.88 -9.79 21.92
N TYR A 394 -2.86 -8.94 22.01
CA TYR A 394 -2.59 -8.18 23.20
C TYR A 394 -1.80 -6.90 22.89
N LYS A 395 -2.41 -5.74 23.12
CA LYS A 395 -1.75 -4.42 23.08
C LYS A 395 -0.78 -4.25 21.91
N GLY A 396 -1.30 -4.31 20.68
CA GLY A 396 -0.52 -4.15 19.45
C GLY A 396 0.25 -5.40 19.00
N THR A 397 0.26 -6.46 19.81
CA THR A 397 1.03 -7.68 19.55
C THR A 397 0.14 -8.88 19.22
N ILE A 398 0.61 -9.72 18.31
CA ILE A 398 0.02 -11.03 17.98
C ILE A 398 1.01 -12.11 18.41
N MET A 399 0.54 -13.12 19.15
CA MET A 399 1.31 -14.29 19.52
C MET A 399 0.60 -15.55 19.03
N CYS A 400 1.27 -16.39 18.23
CA CYS A 400 0.73 -17.70 17.91
C CYS A 400 0.88 -18.63 19.12
N THR A 401 -0.25 -19.09 19.66
CA THR A 401 -0.29 -19.95 20.86
C THR A 401 -0.59 -21.41 20.53
N GLY A 402 -0.97 -21.72 19.30
CA GLY A 402 -1.23 -23.08 18.86
C GLY A 402 -1.58 -23.14 17.39
N ARG A 403 -1.36 -24.31 16.79
CA ARG A 403 -1.72 -24.63 15.40
C ARG A 403 -1.87 -26.13 15.29
N GLU A 404 -2.83 -26.58 14.50
CA GLU A 404 -3.06 -28.00 14.25
C GLU A 404 -3.61 -28.21 12.84
N SER A 405 -3.27 -29.34 12.24
CA SER A 405 -3.91 -29.85 11.04
C SER A 405 -4.07 -31.36 11.19
N LYS A 406 -5.32 -31.84 11.09
CA LYS A 406 -5.61 -33.28 11.22
C LYS A 406 -5.28 -34.04 9.93
N THR A 407 -5.27 -33.35 8.80
CA THR A 407 -5.20 -33.97 7.47
C THR A 407 -3.86 -33.71 6.78
N ASP A 408 -3.21 -32.59 7.09
CA ASP A 408 -2.08 -32.10 6.29
C ASP A 408 -0.86 -31.71 7.14
N SER A 409 -0.84 -32.04 8.44
CA SER A 409 0.33 -31.77 9.28
C SER A 409 1.53 -32.61 8.84
N LEU A 410 2.63 -31.93 8.52
CA LEU A 410 3.96 -32.50 8.31
C LEU A 410 4.80 -32.50 9.60
N PHE A 411 4.29 -31.88 10.67
CA PHE A 411 4.92 -31.98 11.99
C PHE A 411 4.58 -33.34 12.61
N ASP A 412 5.61 -34.13 12.87
CA ASP A 412 5.53 -35.43 13.53
C ASP A 412 6.20 -35.35 14.91
N PRO A 413 5.42 -35.42 16.01
CA PRO A 413 5.95 -35.41 17.37
C PRO A 413 6.86 -36.60 17.68
N GLN A 414 6.63 -37.77 17.07
CA GLN A 414 7.43 -38.97 17.31
C GLN A 414 8.84 -38.81 16.73
N ILE A 415 8.98 -38.20 15.56
CA ILE A 415 10.29 -37.93 14.93
C ILE A 415 11.02 -36.77 15.63
N SER A 416 10.27 -35.79 16.15
CA SER A 416 10.84 -34.56 16.70
C SER A 416 11.14 -34.60 18.20
N THR A 417 10.74 -35.67 18.89
CA THR A 417 10.89 -35.79 20.35
C THR A 417 12.35 -35.85 20.78
N PHE A 418 12.62 -35.37 22.00
CA PHE A 418 13.92 -35.57 22.67
C PHE A 418 13.94 -36.83 23.53
N ASP A 419 12.78 -37.46 23.75
CA ASP A 419 12.66 -38.74 24.43
C ASP A 419 13.04 -39.90 23.49
N ASP A 420 12.95 -41.14 23.96
CA ASP A 420 13.11 -42.31 23.10
C ASP A 420 12.02 -42.32 22.00
N ASP A 421 12.45 -42.22 20.75
CA ASP A 421 11.59 -42.18 19.57
C ASP A 421 11.26 -43.59 19.03
N GLY A 422 11.78 -44.64 19.68
CA GLY A 422 11.62 -46.03 19.25
C GLY A 422 12.33 -46.35 17.94
N GLY A 423 13.33 -45.56 17.55
CA GLY A 423 14.06 -45.69 16.29
C GLY A 423 13.40 -44.98 15.11
N ALA A 424 12.49 -44.02 15.36
CA ALA A 424 11.85 -43.23 14.30
C ALA A 424 12.85 -42.35 13.53
N TYR A 425 13.93 -41.89 14.16
CA TYR A 425 14.99 -41.12 13.54
C TYR A 425 16.39 -41.69 13.83
N ASN A 426 17.10 -42.11 12.78
CA ASN A 426 18.48 -42.59 12.91
C ASN A 426 19.48 -41.43 13.03
N GLN A 427 19.86 -41.11 14.27
CA GLN A 427 20.79 -40.01 14.57
C GLN A 427 22.19 -40.19 13.93
N ALA A 428 22.62 -41.42 13.63
CA ALA A 428 23.94 -41.66 13.05
C ALA A 428 24.07 -41.08 11.62
N ASP A 429 22.97 -40.97 10.88
CA ASP A 429 22.95 -40.46 9.51
C ASP A 429 23.34 -38.98 9.43
N ALA A 430 23.10 -38.21 10.50
CA ALA A 430 23.44 -36.79 10.59
C ALA A 430 24.93 -36.52 10.37
N GLY A 431 25.81 -37.43 10.83
CA GLY A 431 27.26 -37.28 10.68
C GLY A 431 27.71 -37.29 9.21
N GLY A 432 27.14 -38.16 8.39
CA GLY A 432 27.38 -38.20 6.95
C GLY A 432 26.77 -36.99 6.23
N PHE A 433 25.51 -36.70 6.54
CA PHE A 433 24.76 -35.58 5.98
C PHE A 433 25.48 -34.24 6.16
N ILE A 434 25.96 -33.94 7.37
CA ILE A 434 26.68 -32.69 7.68
C ILE A 434 27.99 -32.61 6.89
N LYS A 435 28.76 -33.70 6.84
CA LYS A 435 30.05 -33.73 6.12
C LYS A 435 29.89 -33.47 4.62
N LEU A 436 28.81 -33.98 4.02
CA LEU A 436 28.50 -33.77 2.61
C LEU A 436 28.05 -32.33 2.34
N ASN A 437 27.15 -31.77 3.15
CA ASN A 437 26.71 -30.38 2.98
C ASN A 437 27.84 -29.36 3.23
N ALA A 438 28.72 -29.64 4.20
CA ALA A 438 29.88 -28.81 4.51
C ALA A 438 31.01 -28.92 3.46
N LEU A 439 30.94 -29.87 2.52
CA LEU A 439 32.03 -30.17 1.58
C LEU A 439 32.50 -28.92 0.81
N ARG A 440 31.54 -28.13 0.28
CA ARG A 440 31.86 -26.90 -0.47
C ARG A 440 32.61 -25.87 0.39
N MET A 441 32.27 -25.76 1.68
CA MET A 441 32.91 -24.84 2.62
C MET A 441 34.33 -25.30 2.95
N ARG A 442 34.52 -26.61 3.17
CA ARG A 442 35.83 -27.23 3.45
C ARG A 442 36.79 -27.03 2.28
N ILE A 443 36.34 -27.20 1.04
CA ILE A 443 37.14 -26.98 -0.16
C ILE A 443 37.59 -25.50 -0.25
N ALA A 444 36.66 -24.57 -0.06
CA ALA A 444 36.97 -23.14 -0.11
C ALA A 444 38.01 -22.73 0.95
N ALA A 445 37.85 -23.21 2.18
CA ALA A 445 38.79 -22.95 3.28
C ALA A 445 40.20 -23.50 2.97
N ASN A 446 40.29 -24.73 2.45
CA ASN A 446 41.56 -25.35 2.05
C ASN A 446 42.26 -24.55 0.94
N ALA A 447 41.50 -24.08 -0.07
CA ALA A 447 42.04 -23.25 -1.14
C ALA A 447 42.54 -21.89 -0.63
N ALA A 448 41.81 -21.25 0.28
CA ALA A 448 42.24 -20.02 0.94
C ALA A 448 43.55 -20.23 1.73
N ALA A 449 43.65 -21.32 2.50
CA ALA A 449 44.86 -21.65 3.25
C ALA A 449 46.08 -21.87 2.35
N LYS A 450 45.91 -22.58 1.22
CA LYS A 450 46.98 -22.76 0.21
C LYS A 450 47.45 -21.43 -0.38
N ARG A 451 46.52 -20.55 -0.78
CA ARG A 451 46.85 -19.20 -1.29
C ARG A 451 47.57 -18.35 -0.25
N GLY A 452 47.12 -18.38 1.01
CA GLY A 452 47.77 -17.68 2.11
C GLY A 452 49.21 -18.15 2.33
N LYS A 453 49.46 -19.46 2.28
CA LYS A 453 50.81 -20.04 2.36
C LYS A 453 51.69 -19.58 1.17
N ALA A 454 51.16 -19.60 -0.05
CA ALA A 454 51.88 -19.16 -1.24
C ALA A 454 52.27 -17.66 -1.17
N LYS A 455 51.36 -16.78 -0.72
CA LYS A 455 51.66 -15.35 -0.53
C LYS A 455 52.73 -15.10 0.54
N LYS A 456 52.68 -15.81 1.67
CA LYS A 456 53.73 -15.73 2.71
C LYS A 456 55.10 -16.19 2.20
N ALA A 457 55.13 -17.22 1.34
CA ALA A 457 56.36 -17.70 0.73
C ALA A 457 56.95 -16.69 -0.29
N ALA A 458 56.10 -16.03 -1.09
CA ALA A 458 56.52 -15.00 -2.04
C ALA A 458 57.03 -13.71 -1.36
N GLY A 459 56.34 -13.24 -0.31
CA GLY A 459 56.77 -12.06 0.46
C GLY A 459 58.12 -12.23 1.15
N LYS A 460 58.46 -13.44 1.61
CA LYS A 460 59.79 -13.76 2.16
C LYS A 460 60.91 -13.76 1.12
N LYS A 461 60.61 -13.95 -0.17
CA LYS A 461 61.61 -13.89 -1.26
C LYS A 461 61.85 -12.47 -1.79
N GLY A 462 60.87 -11.57 -1.68
CA GLY A 462 60.99 -10.17 -2.14
C GLY A 462 61.66 -9.21 -1.15
N GLY A 463 61.82 -9.58 0.12
CA GLY A 463 62.46 -8.73 1.16
C GLY A 463 63.96 -9.00 1.39
N LYS A 464 64.63 -9.70 0.48
CA LYS A 464 66.09 -9.99 0.52
C LYS A 464 66.86 -9.31 -0.63
N GLY A 465 66.26 -8.33 -1.29
CA GLY A 465 66.89 -7.51 -2.33
C GLY A 465 67.47 -6.24 -1.73
#